data_AF-F8CQW8-F1
#
_entry.id   AF-F8CQW8-F1
#
_cell.length_a   1.000
_cell.length_b   1.000
_cell.length_c   1.000
_cell.angle_alpha   90.00
_cell.angle_beta   90.00
_cell.angle_gamma   90.00
#
_symmetry.space_group_name_H-M   'P 1'
#
loop_
_entity.id
_entity.type
_entity.pdbx_description
1 polymer ?
#
loop_
_entity_poly.entity_id
_entity_poly.type
_entity_poly.pdbx_seq_one_letter_code
_entity_poly.pdbx_strand_id
1 'polypeptide(L)' 'MADDPNNRGRPDSDLINLSQPHEVRYWCGAFGCTEAQLRAAVATVGNSAKAVRKHLGK' A
#
# COMPACT_ATOMS: atom_id res chain seq x y z
N MET A 1 -28.60 5.92 24.39
CA MET A 1 -27.71 5.25 23.42
C MET A 1 -26.31 5.80 23.61
N ALA A 2 -25.33 4.96 23.92
CA ALA A 2 -23.92 5.32 23.99
C ALA A 2 -23.15 4.15 23.38
N ASP A 3 -22.90 4.22 22.08
CA ASP A 3 -22.15 3.22 21.33
C ASP A 3 -20.70 3.70 21.20
N ASP A 4 -19.78 2.76 21.37
CA ASP A 4 -18.36 2.85 21.71
C ASP A 4 -17.47 3.88 20.97
N PRO A 5 -16.44 4.42 21.65
CA PRO A 5 -15.36 5.21 21.04
C PRO A 5 -14.34 4.35 20.25
N ASN A 6 -14.68 3.12 19.86
CA ASN A 6 -13.72 2.18 19.24
C ASN A 6 -13.83 2.09 17.71
N ASN A 7 -14.49 3.06 17.07
CA ASN A 7 -14.38 3.23 15.64
C ASN A 7 -13.04 3.93 15.34
N ARG A 8 -11.93 3.20 15.53
CA ARG A 8 -10.60 3.49 14.99
C ARG A 8 -10.77 3.64 13.48
N GLY A 9 -11.12 4.86 13.07
CA GLY A 9 -11.51 5.18 11.72
C GLY A 9 -10.40 4.80 10.77
N ARG A 10 -10.64 3.73 10.01
CA ARG A 10 -9.81 3.16 8.94
C ARG A 10 -8.40 2.78 9.40
N PRO A 11 -7.96 1.52 9.24
CA PRO A 11 -6.52 1.29 9.19
C PRO A 11 -6.02 2.19 8.06
N ASP A 12 -5.14 3.16 8.35
CA ASP A 12 -4.36 3.92 7.37
C ASP A 12 -3.71 2.91 6.42
N SER A 13 -4.48 2.56 5.40
CA SER A 13 -4.10 1.62 4.37
C SER A 13 -3.68 2.54 3.27
N ASP A 14 -2.45 3.04 3.38
CA ASP A 14 -1.83 3.76 2.29
C ASP A 14 -2.04 2.94 1.00
N LEU A 15 -2.79 3.50 0.06
CA LEU A 15 -3.04 2.84 -1.22
C LEU A 15 -2.00 3.35 -2.20
N ILE A 16 -1.32 2.42 -2.86
CA ILE A 16 -0.36 2.68 -3.94
C ILE A 16 -1.14 3.04 -5.19
N ASN A 17 -1.08 4.30 -5.60
CA ASN A 17 -1.60 4.79 -6.85
C ASN A 17 -0.53 4.71 -7.95
N LEU A 18 -0.65 3.68 -8.79
CA LEU A 18 0.23 3.47 -9.94
C LEU A 18 0.04 4.47 -11.09
N SER A 19 -1.02 5.30 -11.04
CA SER A 19 -1.26 6.37 -12.02
C SER A 19 -0.41 7.60 -11.74
N GLN A 20 0.12 7.74 -10.53
CA GLN A 20 0.97 8.86 -10.14
C GLN A 20 2.44 8.44 -10.16
N PRO A 21 3.25 8.87 -11.14
CA PRO A 21 4.63 8.40 -11.29
C PRO A 21 5.55 8.79 -10.13
N HIS A 22 5.27 9.90 -9.44
CA HIS A 22 6.01 10.29 -8.24
C HIS A 22 5.71 9.34 -7.06
N GLU A 23 4.48 8.86 -6.96
CA GLU A 23 4.05 7.94 -5.91
C GLU A 23 4.64 6.54 -6.14
N VAL A 24 4.66 6.07 -7.38
CA VAL A 24 5.36 4.85 -7.79
C VAL A 24 6.83 4.91 -7.37
N ARG A 25 7.52 6.02 -7.67
CA ARG A 25 8.93 6.22 -7.28
C ARG A 25 9.11 6.23 -5.76
N TYR A 26 8.20 6.87 -5.02
CA TYR A 26 8.21 6.87 -3.56
C TYR A 26 8.10 5.45 -3.00
N TRP A 27 7.11 4.67 -3.45
CA TRP A 27 6.90 3.30 -2.99
C TRP A 27 7.99 2.33 -3.43
N CYS A 28 8.50 2.50 -4.65
CA CYS A 28 9.67 1.82 -5.18
C CYS A 28 10.89 2.01 -4.25
N GLY A 29 11.11 3.24 -3.76
CA GLY A 29 12.13 3.54 -2.75
C GLY A 29 11.80 2.95 -1.37
N ALA A 30 10.56 3.12 -0.89
CA ALA A 30 10.13 2.64 0.42
C ALA A 30 10.22 1.11 0.57
N PHE A 31 9.92 0.37 -0.50
CA PHE A 31 10.03 -1.09 -0.52
C PHE A 31 11.39 -1.57 -1.06
N GLY A 32 12.22 -0.69 -1.61
CA GLY A 32 13.46 -1.08 -2.29
C GLY A 32 13.22 -2.12 -3.37
N CYS A 33 12.15 -1.95 -4.15
CA CYS A 33 11.78 -2.78 -5.30
C CYS A 33 11.87 -1.94 -6.58
N THR A 34 11.69 -2.54 -7.76
CA THR A 34 11.52 -1.76 -9.01
C THR A 34 10.06 -1.42 -9.27
N GLU A 35 9.78 -0.48 -10.17
CA GLU A 35 8.41 -0.18 -10.61
C GLU A 35 7.69 -1.43 -11.14
N ALA A 36 8.39 -2.28 -11.90
CA ALA A 36 7.82 -3.53 -12.40
C ALA A 36 7.41 -4.47 -11.25
N GLN A 37 8.25 -4.60 -10.22
CA GLN A 37 7.93 -5.39 -9.02
C GLN A 37 6.77 -4.79 -8.23
N LEU A 38 6.73 -3.46 -8.10
CA LEU A 38 5.62 -2.76 -7.45
C LEU A 38 4.29 -3.04 -8.18
N ARG A 39 4.28 -2.89 -9.51
CA ARG A 39 3.09 -3.15 -10.34
C ARG A 39 2.64 -4.60 -10.26
N ALA A 40 3.59 -5.55 -10.30
CA ALA A 40 3.29 -6.98 -10.16
C ALA A 40 2.73 -7.32 -8.77
N ALA A 41 3.32 -6.76 -7.71
CA ALA A 41 2.84 -6.94 -6.35
C ALA A 41 1.43 -6.35 -6.17
N VAL A 42 1.19 -5.12 -6.67
CA VAL A 42 -0.12 -4.47 -6.66
C VAL A 42 -1.15 -5.29 -7.45
N ALA A 43 -0.78 -5.87 -8.59
CA ALA A 43 -1.66 -6.75 -9.36
C ALA A 43 -2.01 -8.05 -8.61
N THR A 44 -1.10 -8.53 -7.75
CA THR A 44 -1.26 -9.79 -7.00
C THR A 44 -2.07 -9.62 -5.73
N VAL A 45 -1.80 -8.55 -4.95
CA VAL A 45 -2.37 -8.34 -3.61
C VAL A 45 -3.27 -7.12 -3.50
N GLY A 46 -3.46 -6.37 -4.58
CA GLY A 46 -4.17 -5.09 -4.61
C GLY A 46 -3.26 -3.91 -4.32
N ASN A 47 -3.82 -2.71 -4.44
CA ASN A 47 -3.10 -1.45 -4.23
C ASN A 47 -2.79 -1.14 -2.75
N SER A 48 -3.02 -2.04 -1.81
CA SER A 48 -2.70 -1.78 -0.41
C SER A 48 -1.18 -1.85 -0.18
N ALA A 49 -0.57 -0.76 0.28
CA ALA A 49 0.86 -0.71 0.62
C ALA A 49 1.26 -1.79 1.63
N LYS A 50 0.40 -2.05 2.62
CA LYS A 50 0.63 -3.11 3.60
C LYS A 50 0.66 -4.50 2.96
N ALA A 51 -0.26 -4.78 2.05
CA ALA A 51 -0.32 -6.06 1.37
C ALA A 51 0.88 -6.23 0.43
N VAL A 52 1.26 -5.18 -0.29
CA VAL A 52 2.41 -5.17 -1.21
C VAL A 52 3.71 -5.34 -0.44
N ARG A 53 3.89 -4.62 0.67
CA ARG A 53 5.02 -4.78 1.58
C ARG A 53 5.14 -6.21 2.09
N LYS A 54 4.02 -6.80 2.53
CA LYS A 54 3.97 -8.20 3.00
C LYS A 54 4.32 -9.18 1.88
N HIS A 55 3.85 -8.93 0.66
CA HIS A 55 4.13 -9.76 -0.52
C HIS A 55 5.60 -9.69 -0.93
N LEU A 56 6.19 -8.48 -0.89
CA LEU A 56 7.60 -8.25 -1.21
C LEU A 56 8.56 -8.67 -0.08
N GLY A 57 8.05 -9.01 1.11
CA GLY A 57 8.85 -9.41 2.27
C GLY A 57 9.69 -8.27 2.84
N LYS A 58 9.16 -7.03 2.82
CA LYS A 58 9.85 -5.80 3.24
C LYS A 58 9.29 -5.23 4.54
#